data_AF-A0A969GDD4-F1
#
_entry.id   AF-A0A969GDD4-F1
#
_cell.length_a   1.000
_cell.length_b   1.000
_cell.length_c   1.000
_cell.angle_alpha   90.00
_cell.angle_beta   90.00
_cell.angle_gamma   90.00
#
_symmetry.space_group_name_H-M   'P 1'
#
loop_
_entity.id
_entity.type
_entity.pdbx_description
1 polymer ?
#
loop_
_entity_poly.entity_id
_entity_poly.type
_entity_poly.pdbx_seq_one_letter_code
_entity_poly.pdbx_strand_id
1 'polypeptide(L)'
;MRITPSARILQGWDDLELVWGQISETMALLLKTLDEIYKALGDLYSEGHDNLEDVMGNLSTLIRRMTEAETAASGLMHKPSNELIYWIEVNPRGERLSLNAAPLRVGPLVQKHLWYEKASVIMASATLTTHGEFNYVRNTLDAQEVDTLALGSPFDYESSTLLYVANDMPEPNAPNYQNTLDRAIIATAKATGGRMLVLFTSYAALKENIASDYRSAGKRRYFYIRTRRRHITYGFA
;
A
#
# COMPACT_ATOMS: atom_id res chain seq x y z
N MET A 1 -8.37 -0.53 13.83
CA MET A 1 -9.77 -0.98 13.92
C MET A 1 -10.51 -0.62 12.64
N ARG A 2 -11.11 -1.58 11.95
CA ARG A 2 -11.97 -1.33 10.78
C ARG A 2 -13.33 -0.79 11.25
N ILE A 3 -13.86 0.21 10.56
CA ILE A 3 -15.19 0.77 10.85
C ILE A 3 -16.20 0.09 9.94
N THR A 4 -16.91 -0.89 10.50
CA THR A 4 -18.01 -1.62 9.85
C THR A 4 -19.36 -1.08 10.35
N PRO A 5 -20.50 -1.45 9.73
CA PRO A 5 -21.81 -1.09 10.27
C PRO A 5 -21.98 -1.49 11.75
N SER A 6 -21.45 -2.64 12.16
CA SER A 6 -21.47 -3.10 13.56
C SER A 6 -20.56 -2.29 14.48
N ALA A 7 -19.52 -1.63 13.98
CA ALA A 7 -18.68 -0.75 14.80
C ALA A 7 -19.39 0.55 15.16
N ARG A 8 -20.34 1.00 14.32
CA ARG A 8 -21.09 2.25 14.47
C ARG A 8 -22.21 2.19 15.51
N ILE A 9 -22.54 1.00 15.98
CA ILE A 9 -23.53 0.78 17.05
C ILE A 9 -22.86 0.59 18.43
N LEU A 10 -21.54 0.74 18.51
CA LEU A 10 -20.82 0.62 19.77
C LEU A 10 -21.13 1.81 20.67
N GLN A 11 -21.14 1.56 21.98
CA GLN A 11 -21.34 2.60 22.98
C GLN A 11 -20.30 3.73 22.81
N GLY A 12 -20.77 4.97 22.81
CA GLY A 12 -19.95 6.18 22.61
C GLY A 12 -19.80 6.61 21.14
N TRP A 13 -20.38 5.89 20.18
CA TRP A 13 -20.39 6.33 18.78
C TRP A 13 -21.27 7.58 18.58
N ASP A 14 -22.41 7.66 19.26
CA ASP A 14 -23.29 8.85 19.21
C ASP A 14 -22.58 10.13 19.71
N ASP A 15 -21.77 10.01 20.77
CA ASP A 15 -20.96 11.12 21.29
C ASP A 15 -19.91 11.56 20.25
N LEU A 16 -19.30 10.60 19.55
CA LEU A 16 -18.34 10.86 18.49
C LEU A 16 -18.99 11.54 17.28
N GLU A 17 -20.20 11.12 16.89
CA GLU A 17 -20.98 11.76 15.84
C GLU A 17 -21.35 13.20 16.20
N LEU A 18 -21.78 13.44 17.45
CA LEU A 18 -22.10 14.78 17.94
C LEU A 18 -20.88 15.71 17.89
N VAL A 19 -19.74 15.26 18.41
CA VAL A 19 -18.48 16.03 18.37
C VAL A 19 -18.03 16.26 16.93
N TRP A 20 -18.14 15.25 16.06
CA TRP A 20 -17.83 15.42 14.64
C TRP A 20 -18.72 16.44 13.96
N GLY A 21 -20.01 16.51 14.30
CA GLY A 21 -20.93 17.52 13.77
C GLY A 21 -20.38 18.93 13.92
N GLN A 22 -19.96 19.30 15.15
CA GLN A 22 -19.35 20.60 15.45
C GLN A 22 -18.04 20.84 14.70
N ILE A 23 -17.18 19.82 14.61
CA ILE A 23 -15.92 19.88 13.87
C ILE A 23 -16.18 20.10 12.37
N SER A 24 -17.14 19.37 11.80
CA SER A 24 -17.47 19.42 10.38
C SER A 24 -18.03 20.78 9.97
N GLU A 25 -18.86 21.40 10.81
CA GLU A 25 -19.36 22.77 10.59
C GLU A 25 -18.21 23.78 10.58
N THR A 26 -17.31 23.68 11.57
CA THR A 26 -16.13 24.55 11.65
C THR A 26 -15.21 24.37 10.45
N MET A 27 -14.98 23.12 10.03
CA MET A 27 -14.18 22.79 8.84
C MET A 27 -14.82 23.32 7.56
N ALA A 28 -16.15 23.21 7.41
CA ALA A 28 -16.87 23.72 6.25
C ALA A 28 -16.74 25.25 6.14
N LEU A 29 -16.85 25.96 7.27
CA LEU A 29 -16.62 27.41 7.32
C LEU A 29 -15.18 27.76 6.94
N LEU A 30 -14.19 27.05 7.49
CA LEU A 30 -12.78 27.27 7.16
C LEU A 30 -12.50 27.06 5.67
N LEU A 31 -12.99 25.97 5.10
CA LEU A 31 -12.85 25.67 3.67
C LEU A 31 -13.49 26.75 2.80
N LYS A 32 -14.67 27.24 3.18
CA LYS A 32 -15.34 28.34 2.49
C LYS A 32 -14.51 29.63 2.53
N THR A 33 -14.00 30.01 3.70
CA THR A 33 -13.14 31.20 3.83
C THR A 33 -11.87 31.08 3.01
N LEU A 34 -11.25 29.90 2.96
CA LEU A 34 -10.05 29.68 2.14
C LEU A 34 -10.35 29.76 0.65
N ASP A 35 -11.52 29.28 0.21
CA ASP A 35 -11.98 29.42 -1.18
C ASP A 35 -12.23 30.89 -1.55
N GLU A 36 -12.82 31.69 -0.65
CA GLU A 36 -12.99 33.13 -0.82
C GLU A 36 -11.63 33.85 -0.93
N ILE A 37 -10.65 33.50 -0.09
CA ILE A 37 -9.27 34.02 -0.19
C ILE A 37 -8.63 33.62 -1.52
N TYR A 38 -8.78 32.36 -1.94
CA TYR A 38 -8.22 31.87 -3.19
C TYR A 38 -8.78 32.64 -4.41
N LYS A 39 -10.08 32.92 -4.41
CA LYS A 39 -10.74 33.75 -5.44
C LYS A 39 -10.21 35.18 -5.46
N ALA A 40 -10.13 35.83 -4.29
CA ALA A 40 -9.61 37.19 -4.19
C ALA A 40 -8.14 37.29 -4.66
N LEU A 41 -7.31 36.28 -4.38
CA LEU A 41 -5.95 36.20 -4.91
C LEU A 41 -5.93 36.00 -6.44
N GLY A 42 -6.89 35.24 -6.99
CA GLY A 42 -7.04 35.07 -8.44
C GLY A 42 -7.42 36.36 -9.16
N ASP A 43 -8.27 37.19 -8.55
CA ASP A 43 -8.61 38.51 -9.09
C ASP A 43 -7.37 39.41 -9.13
N LEU A 44 -6.59 39.46 -8.04
CA LEU A 44 -5.33 40.22 -7.99
C LEU A 44 -4.28 39.70 -8.97
N TYR A 45 -4.15 38.37 -9.12
CA TYR A 45 -3.26 37.79 -10.12
C TYR A 45 -3.65 38.22 -11.54
N SER A 46 -4.95 38.27 -11.83
CA SER A 46 -5.47 38.74 -13.13
C SER A 46 -5.23 40.23 -13.39
N GLU A 47 -5.02 41.03 -12.34
CA GLU A 47 -4.64 42.45 -12.41
C GLU A 47 -3.13 42.67 -12.65
N GLY A 48 -2.33 41.60 -12.78
CA GLY A 48 -0.90 41.65 -13.10
C GLY A 48 0.04 41.43 -11.91
N HIS A 49 -0.48 40.94 -10.78
CA HIS A 49 0.33 40.55 -9.63
C HIS A 49 0.90 39.13 -9.77
N ASP A 50 1.82 38.94 -10.72
CA ASP A 50 2.37 37.62 -11.09
C ASP A 50 3.08 36.89 -9.93
N ASN A 51 3.56 37.62 -8.92
CA ASN A 51 4.21 37.06 -7.74
C ASN A 51 3.29 36.23 -6.84
N LEU A 52 1.98 36.17 -7.12
CA LEU A 52 1.00 35.39 -6.37
C LEU A 52 0.88 33.93 -6.84
N GLU A 53 1.48 33.55 -7.97
CA GLU A 53 1.35 32.21 -8.56
C GLU A 53 1.69 31.09 -7.56
N ASP A 54 2.85 31.18 -6.90
CA ASP A 54 3.29 30.19 -5.91
C ASP A 54 2.35 30.11 -4.69
N VAL A 55 1.84 31.24 -4.23
CA VAL A 55 0.92 31.32 -3.09
C VAL A 55 -0.41 30.66 -3.45
N MET A 56 -0.93 30.92 -4.65
CA MET A 56 -2.14 30.29 -5.17
C MET A 56 -1.95 28.78 -5.36
N GLY A 57 -0.81 28.33 -5.86
CA GLY A 57 -0.48 26.91 -5.98
C GLY A 57 -0.45 26.18 -4.62
N ASN A 58 0.16 26.80 -3.60
CA ASN A 58 0.18 26.26 -2.25
C ASN A 58 -1.22 26.25 -1.61
N LEU A 59 -1.99 27.33 -1.75
CA LEU A 59 -3.32 27.46 -1.18
C LEU A 59 -4.30 26.47 -1.83
N SER A 60 -4.30 26.33 -3.15
CA SER A 60 -5.13 25.34 -3.86
C SER A 60 -4.81 23.90 -3.42
N THR A 61 -3.53 23.57 -3.23
CA THR A 61 -3.11 22.28 -2.70
C THR A 61 -3.61 22.06 -1.28
N LEU A 62 -3.55 23.08 -0.42
CA LEU A 62 -4.03 23.02 0.96
C LEU A 62 -5.56 22.84 1.01
N ILE A 63 -6.31 23.63 0.23
CA ILE A 63 -7.77 23.52 0.11
C ILE A 63 -8.14 22.11 -0.32
N ARG A 64 -7.56 21.61 -1.42
CA ARG A 64 -7.81 20.26 -1.93
C ARG A 64 -7.57 19.19 -0.85
N ARG A 65 -6.44 19.25 -0.16
CA ARG A 65 -6.10 18.27 0.90
C ARG A 65 -7.05 18.34 2.09
N MET A 66 -7.50 19.54 2.48
CA MET A 66 -8.46 19.68 3.58
C MET A 66 -9.85 19.21 3.17
N THR A 67 -10.29 19.46 1.93
CA THR A 67 -11.54 18.92 1.39
C THR A 67 -11.50 17.40 1.34
N GLU A 68 -10.41 16.79 0.86
CA GLU A 68 -10.23 15.33 0.85
C GLU A 68 -10.29 14.74 2.27
N ALA A 69 -9.64 15.39 3.24
CA ALA A 69 -9.65 14.97 4.64
C ALA A 69 -11.05 15.09 5.28
N GLU A 70 -11.76 16.20 5.01
CA GLU A 70 -13.14 16.41 5.43
C GLU A 70 -14.04 15.30 4.90
N THR A 71 -13.99 15.05 3.59
CA THR A 71 -14.84 14.04 2.95
C THR A 71 -14.56 12.64 3.49
N ALA A 72 -13.28 12.29 3.68
CA ALA A 72 -12.89 10.99 4.23
C ALA A 72 -13.38 10.81 5.67
N ALA A 73 -13.22 11.82 6.52
CA ALA A 73 -13.65 11.78 7.91
C ALA A 73 -15.18 11.84 8.06
N SER A 74 -15.86 12.64 7.24
CA SER A 74 -17.32 12.71 7.16
C SER A 74 -17.93 11.38 6.72
N GLY A 75 -17.31 10.69 5.75
CA GLY A 75 -17.68 9.33 5.37
C GLY A 75 -17.44 8.30 6.48
N LEU A 76 -16.37 8.48 7.25
CA LEU A 76 -16.10 7.63 8.41
C LEU A 76 -17.17 7.82 9.50
N MET A 77 -17.66 9.04 9.73
CA MET A 77 -18.61 9.32 10.82
C MET A 77 -20.09 9.20 10.41
N HIS A 78 -20.56 9.95 9.41
CA HIS A 78 -22.01 10.11 9.16
C HIS A 78 -22.51 9.51 7.84
N LYS A 79 -21.72 9.61 6.76
CA LYS A 79 -22.17 9.27 5.41
C LYS A 79 -21.24 8.26 4.74
N PRO A 80 -21.17 7.01 5.24
CA PRO A 80 -20.30 6.00 4.65
C PRO A 80 -20.64 5.79 3.18
N SER A 81 -19.62 5.89 2.32
CA SER A 81 -19.73 5.41 0.95
C SER A 81 -19.56 3.90 0.93
N ASN A 82 -20.43 3.21 0.18
CA ASN A 82 -20.30 1.78 -0.09
C ASN A 82 -19.08 1.45 -0.97
N GLU A 83 -18.46 2.46 -1.58
CA GLU A 83 -17.27 2.32 -2.42
C GLU A 83 -15.98 2.48 -1.63
N LEU A 84 -16.04 2.90 -0.36
CA LEU A 84 -14.89 3.14 0.49
C LEU A 84 -14.86 2.17 1.68
N ILE A 85 -13.65 1.83 2.10
CA ILE A 85 -13.38 1.13 3.35
C ILE A 85 -12.77 2.13 4.31
N TYR A 86 -13.29 2.16 5.54
CA TYR A 86 -12.84 3.06 6.60
C TYR A 86 -12.15 2.28 7.72
N TRP A 87 -11.04 2.82 8.25
CA TRP A 87 -10.40 2.28 9.45
C TRP A 87 -9.67 3.36 10.24
N ILE A 88 -9.59 3.13 11.54
CA ILE A 88 -8.81 3.93 12.47
C ILE A 88 -7.56 3.14 12.83
N GLU A 89 -6.40 3.76 12.74
CA GLU A 89 -5.15 3.16 13.19
C GLU A 89 -4.55 4.01 14.31
N VAL A 90 -4.29 3.36 15.44
CA VAL A 90 -3.60 3.95 16.59
C VAL A 90 -2.21 3.33 16.61
N ASN A 91 -1.18 4.15 16.57
CA ASN A 91 0.20 3.70 16.69
C ASN A 91 0.35 2.88 17.98
N PRO A 92 1.08 1.74 17.99
CA PRO A 92 1.36 0.96 19.20
C PRO A 92 1.91 1.76 20.39
N ARG A 93 2.56 2.92 20.16
CA ARG A 93 3.04 3.83 21.21
C ARG A 93 1.98 4.82 21.72
N GLY A 94 0.77 4.83 21.15
CA GLY A 94 -0.34 5.71 21.52
C GLY A 94 -0.21 7.16 21.05
N GLU A 95 0.92 7.57 20.48
CA GLU A 95 1.25 8.97 20.17
C GLU A 95 0.50 9.54 18.96
N ARG A 96 -0.08 8.68 18.11
CA ARG A 96 -0.74 9.13 16.87
C ARG A 96 -1.94 8.26 16.53
N LEU A 97 -3.07 8.93 16.32
CA LEU A 97 -4.27 8.38 15.72
C LEU A 97 -4.34 8.81 14.25
N SER A 98 -4.77 7.90 13.38
CA SER A 98 -5.03 8.18 11.97
C SER A 98 -6.40 7.65 11.57
N LEU A 99 -7.12 8.48 10.83
CA LEU A 99 -8.38 8.14 10.18
C LEU A 99 -8.06 7.86 8.72
N ASN A 100 -8.53 6.73 8.21
CA ASN A 100 -8.19 6.28 6.87
C ASN A 100 -9.45 5.90 6.11
N ALA A 101 -9.47 6.27 4.83
CA ALA A 101 -10.47 5.87 3.86
C ALA A 101 -9.75 5.43 2.58
N ALA A 102 -10.14 4.29 2.01
CA ALA A 102 -9.58 3.82 0.74
C ALA A 102 -10.67 3.19 -0.13
N PRO A 103 -10.58 3.33 -1.46
CA PRO A 103 -11.52 2.70 -2.38
C PRO A 103 -11.48 1.17 -2.26
N LEU A 104 -12.67 0.57 -2.23
CA LEU A 104 -12.85 -0.89 -2.27
C LEU A 104 -12.42 -1.44 -3.63
N ARG A 105 -12.63 -0.67 -4.70
CA ARG A 105 -12.22 -0.99 -6.07
C ARG A 105 -11.51 0.21 -6.68
N VAL A 106 -10.35 -0.03 -7.27
CA VAL A 106 -9.57 1.01 -7.94
C VAL A 106 -9.97 1.20 -9.40
N GLY A 107 -10.60 0.22 -10.03
CA GLY A 107 -11.01 0.25 -11.44
C GLY A 107 -11.73 1.52 -11.87
N PRO A 108 -12.80 1.99 -11.18
CA PRO A 108 -13.51 3.20 -11.57
C PRO A 108 -12.64 4.46 -11.55
N LEU A 109 -11.69 4.55 -10.61
CA LEU A 109 -10.75 5.67 -10.53
C LEU A 109 -9.75 5.62 -11.70
N VAL A 110 -9.23 4.45 -12.01
CA VAL A 110 -8.32 4.25 -13.15
C VAL A 110 -9.03 4.59 -14.46
N GLN A 111 -10.28 4.15 -14.61
CA GLN A 111 -11.09 4.44 -15.78
C GLN A 111 -11.32 5.94 -15.97
N LYS A 112 -11.75 6.63 -14.91
CA LYS A 112 -11.96 8.07 -14.92
C LYS A 112 -10.69 8.86 -15.22
N HIS A 113 -9.54 8.48 -14.64
CA HIS A 113 -8.34 9.34 -14.66
C HIS A 113 -7.26 8.92 -15.66
N LEU A 114 -7.33 7.70 -16.18
CA LEU A 114 -6.36 7.15 -17.13
C LEU A 114 -7.03 6.71 -18.42
N TRP A 115 -8.01 5.79 -18.38
CA TRP A 115 -8.59 5.24 -19.60
C TRP A 115 -9.35 6.29 -20.43
N TYR A 116 -10.08 7.20 -19.79
CA TYR A 116 -10.89 8.21 -20.48
C TYR A 116 -10.18 9.54 -20.73
N GLU A 117 -9.14 9.83 -19.95
CA GLU A 117 -8.43 11.12 -20.01
C GLU A 117 -7.20 11.08 -20.93
N LYS A 118 -6.68 9.90 -21.23
CA LYS A 118 -5.45 9.73 -22.03
C LYS A 118 -5.77 9.17 -23.40
N ALA A 119 -5.15 9.76 -24.43
CA ALA A 119 -5.32 9.30 -25.81
C ALA A 119 -4.80 7.87 -26.05
N SER A 120 -3.78 7.44 -25.29
CA SER A 120 -3.23 6.09 -25.35
C SER A 120 -2.55 5.74 -24.03
N VAL A 121 -2.69 4.49 -23.59
CA VAL A 121 -2.03 3.96 -22.39
C VAL A 121 -1.44 2.60 -22.71
N ILE A 122 -0.14 2.43 -22.45
CA ILE A 122 0.58 1.16 -22.62
C ILE A 122 0.99 0.66 -21.24
N MET A 123 0.53 -0.54 -20.88
CA MET A 123 0.99 -1.25 -19.68
C MET A 123 1.90 -2.39 -20.08
N ALA A 124 3.15 -2.36 -19.63
CA ALA A 124 4.12 -3.42 -19.86
C ALA A 124 4.73 -3.88 -18.54
N SER A 125 4.68 -5.18 -18.27
CA SER A 125 5.37 -5.81 -17.15
C SER A 125 5.48 -7.32 -17.36
N ALA A 126 6.53 -7.93 -16.81
CA ALA A 126 6.81 -9.36 -16.90
C ALA A 126 5.79 -10.23 -16.12
N THR A 127 4.92 -9.64 -15.31
CA THR A 127 4.03 -10.37 -14.39
C THR A 127 2.58 -9.89 -14.43
N LEU A 128 2.11 -9.37 -15.58
CA LEU A 128 0.72 -8.94 -15.74
C LEU A 128 -0.26 -10.12 -15.89
N THR A 129 0.22 -11.25 -16.41
CA THR A 129 -0.59 -12.44 -16.64
C THR A 129 -0.65 -13.32 -15.39
N THR A 130 -1.82 -13.91 -15.15
CA THR A 130 -2.01 -15.02 -14.21
C THR A 130 -2.49 -16.22 -15.03
N HIS A 131 -1.78 -17.35 -15.00
CA HIS A 131 -2.05 -18.51 -15.86
C HIS A 131 -2.14 -18.18 -17.36
N GLY A 132 -1.30 -17.25 -17.85
CA GLY A 132 -1.32 -16.81 -19.25
C GLY A 132 -2.44 -15.82 -19.61
N GLU A 133 -3.32 -15.49 -18.66
CA GLU A 133 -4.46 -14.61 -18.90
C GLU A 133 -4.29 -13.25 -18.20
N PHE A 134 -4.86 -12.20 -18.81
CA PHE A 134 -4.86 -10.83 -18.25
C PHE A 134 -6.12 -10.54 -17.41
N ASN A 135 -6.97 -11.54 -17.15
CA ASN A 135 -8.27 -11.35 -16.48
C ASN A 135 -8.15 -10.67 -15.12
N TYR A 136 -7.15 -11.03 -14.31
CA TYR A 136 -6.93 -10.41 -13.00
C TYR A 136 -6.69 -8.89 -13.11
N VAL A 137 -5.76 -8.46 -13.96
CA VAL A 137 -5.43 -7.04 -14.11
C VAL A 137 -6.57 -6.27 -14.79
N ARG A 138 -7.21 -6.85 -15.80
CA ARG A 138 -8.36 -6.24 -16.50
C ARG A 138 -9.51 -5.97 -15.53
N ASN A 139 -9.88 -6.96 -14.72
CA ASN A 139 -10.97 -6.82 -13.75
C ASN A 139 -10.59 -5.89 -12.59
N THR A 140 -9.33 -5.88 -12.15
CA THR A 140 -8.89 -5.01 -11.05
C THR A 140 -8.89 -3.53 -11.45
N LEU A 141 -8.53 -3.25 -12.70
CA LEU A 141 -8.37 -1.90 -13.23
C LEU A 141 -9.54 -1.43 -14.10
N ASP A 142 -10.63 -2.21 -14.18
CA ASP A 142 -11.76 -1.99 -15.10
C ASP A 142 -11.29 -1.70 -16.56
N ALA A 143 -10.25 -2.41 -17.00
CA ALA A 143 -9.68 -2.30 -18.35
C ALA A 143 -10.48 -3.21 -19.32
N GLN A 144 -11.62 -2.70 -19.75
CA GLN A 144 -12.46 -3.35 -20.77
C GLN A 144 -11.92 -3.00 -22.17
N GLU A 145 -12.07 -3.94 -23.12
CA GLU A 145 -11.70 -3.73 -24.54
C GLU A 145 -10.24 -3.32 -24.78
N VAL A 146 -9.30 -3.97 -24.08
CA VAL A 146 -7.86 -3.76 -24.26
C VAL A 146 -7.24 -4.83 -25.14
N ASP A 147 -6.35 -4.43 -26.04
CA ASP A 147 -5.47 -5.35 -26.76
C ASP A 147 -4.45 -5.94 -25.78
N THR A 148 -4.25 -7.25 -25.86
CA THR A 148 -3.34 -7.97 -24.96
C THR A 148 -2.31 -8.76 -25.74
N LEU A 149 -1.05 -8.69 -25.29
CA LEU A 149 0.05 -9.47 -25.83
C LEU A 149 0.84 -10.10 -24.68
N ALA A 150 0.80 -11.43 -24.59
CA ALA A 150 1.67 -12.19 -23.70
C ALA A 150 2.90 -12.65 -24.48
N LEU A 151 4.08 -12.19 -24.06
CA LEU A 151 5.36 -12.66 -24.60
C LEU A 151 5.96 -13.68 -23.64
N GLY A 152 6.42 -14.80 -24.20
CA GLY A 152 7.11 -15.83 -23.44
C GLY A 152 8.46 -15.33 -22.91
N SER A 153 8.99 -16.04 -21.91
CA SER A 153 10.35 -15.78 -21.43
C SER A 153 11.38 -16.21 -22.48
N PRO A 154 12.43 -15.40 -22.74
CA PRO A 154 13.52 -15.81 -23.62
C PRO A 154 14.50 -16.78 -22.94
N PHE A 155 14.30 -17.11 -21.66
CA PHE A 155 15.22 -17.96 -20.88
C PHE A 155 14.83 -19.45 -20.96
N ASP A 156 15.84 -20.31 -21.10
CA ASP A 156 15.71 -21.76 -21.02
C ASP A 156 15.74 -22.23 -19.56
N TYR A 157 14.57 -22.25 -18.92
CA TYR A 157 14.46 -22.69 -17.53
C TYR A 157 14.69 -24.20 -17.36
N GLU A 158 14.41 -25.01 -18.38
CA GLU A 158 14.51 -26.47 -18.28
C GLU A 158 15.96 -26.92 -18.11
N SER A 159 16.89 -26.30 -18.84
CA SER A 159 18.32 -26.60 -18.69
C SER A 159 19.01 -25.81 -17.58
N SER A 160 18.48 -24.65 -17.22
CA SER A 160 19.19 -23.67 -16.37
C SER A 160 18.62 -23.51 -14.95
N THR A 161 17.55 -24.23 -14.60
CA THR A 161 16.89 -24.11 -13.28
C THR A 161 16.63 -25.46 -12.65
N LEU A 162 16.92 -25.58 -11.35
CA LEU A 162 16.47 -26.69 -10.52
C LEU A 162 15.33 -26.23 -9.61
N LEU A 163 14.17 -26.86 -9.74
CA LEU A 163 13.04 -26.65 -8.83
C LEU A 163 13.09 -27.70 -7.70
N TYR A 164 13.16 -27.22 -6.46
CA TYR A 164 13.10 -28.07 -5.27
C TYR A 164 11.84 -27.73 -4.46
N VAL A 165 10.98 -28.73 -4.26
CA VAL A 165 9.76 -28.63 -3.46
C VAL A 165 9.90 -29.55 -2.25
N ALA A 166 9.97 -28.96 -1.05
CA ALA A 166 10.03 -29.72 0.20
C ALA A 166 8.65 -30.35 0.50
N ASN A 167 8.61 -31.67 0.69
CA ASN A 167 7.39 -32.42 1.00
C ASN A 167 7.34 -32.89 2.46
N ASP A 168 8.35 -32.54 3.26
CA ASP A 168 8.58 -32.95 4.64
C ASP A 168 8.53 -31.78 5.64
N MET A 169 8.09 -30.60 5.17
CA MET A 169 7.93 -29.43 6.02
C MET A 169 6.67 -29.55 6.90
N PRO A 170 6.75 -29.32 8.22
CA PRO A 170 5.58 -29.22 9.07
C PRO A 170 4.63 -28.08 8.63
N GLU A 171 3.39 -28.12 9.10
CA GLU A 171 2.47 -27.00 8.92
C GLU A 171 2.99 -25.73 9.60
N PRO A 172 2.75 -24.51 9.05
CA PRO A 172 3.27 -23.25 9.61
C PRO A 172 2.95 -22.99 11.08
N ASN A 173 1.84 -23.54 11.57
CA ASN A 173 1.40 -23.39 12.96
C ASN A 173 1.93 -24.50 13.90
N ALA A 174 2.66 -25.48 13.38
CA ALA A 174 3.22 -26.57 14.17
C ALA A 174 4.40 -26.07 15.03
N PRO A 175 4.54 -26.53 16.29
CA PRO A 175 5.60 -26.06 17.19
C PRO A 175 7.03 -26.25 16.66
N ASN A 176 7.25 -27.23 15.76
CA ASN A 176 8.54 -27.53 15.18
C ASN A 176 8.79 -26.89 13.80
N TYR A 177 7.83 -26.16 13.24
CA TYR A 177 7.93 -25.55 11.91
C TYR A 177 9.17 -24.66 11.77
N GLN A 178 9.32 -23.72 12.71
CA GLN A 178 10.40 -22.74 12.67
C GLN A 178 11.79 -23.40 12.73
N ASN A 179 11.96 -24.39 13.62
CA ASN A 179 13.21 -25.15 13.75
C ASN A 179 13.53 -26.00 12.51
N THR A 180 12.52 -26.48 11.79
CA THR A 180 12.72 -27.24 10.54
C THR A 180 13.04 -26.30 9.38
N LEU A 181 12.36 -25.16 9.30
CA LEU A 181 12.61 -24.11 8.32
C LEU A 181 14.04 -23.55 8.43
N ASP A 182 14.49 -23.22 9.64
CA ASP A 182 15.86 -22.72 9.89
C ASP A 182 16.91 -23.72 9.41
N ARG A 183 16.71 -25.01 9.73
CA ARG A 183 17.61 -26.09 9.28
C ARG A 183 17.62 -26.22 7.76
N ALA A 184 16.46 -26.16 7.10
CA ALA A 184 16.36 -26.22 5.65
C ALA A 184 17.07 -25.04 4.97
N ILE A 185 16.91 -23.82 5.50
CA ILE A 185 17.60 -22.63 4.99
C ILE A 185 19.11 -22.77 5.14
N ILE A 186 19.61 -23.16 6.32
CA ILE A 186 21.05 -23.33 6.57
C ILE A 186 21.65 -24.43 5.67
N ALA A 187 20.97 -25.56 5.53
CA ALA A 187 21.43 -26.65 4.66
C ALA A 187 21.51 -26.20 3.20
N THR A 188 20.49 -25.50 2.71
CA THR A 188 20.44 -24.96 1.34
C THR A 188 21.51 -23.90 1.13
N ALA A 189 21.75 -23.04 2.12
CA ALA A 189 22.82 -22.04 2.08
C ALA A 189 24.20 -22.69 1.94
N LYS A 190 24.47 -23.75 2.72
CA LYS A 190 25.73 -24.50 2.63
C LYS A 190 25.90 -25.15 1.26
N ALA A 191 24.86 -25.80 0.74
CA ALA A 191 24.87 -26.46 -0.56
C ALA A 191 25.09 -25.47 -1.73
N THR A 192 24.53 -24.27 -1.65
CA THR A 192 24.64 -23.22 -2.68
C THR A 192 25.84 -22.29 -2.49
N GLY A 193 26.69 -22.54 -1.48
CA GLY A 193 27.83 -21.69 -1.16
C GLY A 193 27.46 -20.28 -0.66
N GLY A 194 26.25 -20.12 -0.11
CA GLY A 194 25.74 -18.89 0.50
C GLY A 194 25.05 -17.91 -0.46
N ARG A 195 25.04 -18.18 -1.76
CA ARG A 195 24.45 -17.29 -2.78
C ARG A 195 22.95 -17.52 -2.87
N MET A 196 22.20 -17.03 -1.88
CA MET A 196 20.75 -17.21 -1.81
C MET A 196 20.00 -15.93 -1.45
N LEU A 197 18.77 -15.85 -1.94
CA LEU A 197 17.77 -14.89 -1.51
C LEU A 197 16.61 -15.67 -0.88
N VAL A 198 16.28 -15.37 0.38
CA VAL A 198 15.13 -15.96 1.07
C VAL A 198 13.99 -14.95 1.12
N LEU A 199 12.81 -15.35 0.65
CA LEU A 199 11.59 -14.53 0.65
C LEU A 199 10.62 -15.03 1.71
N PHE A 200 10.24 -14.15 2.63
CA PHE A 200 9.26 -14.44 3.68
C PHE A 200 7.93 -13.74 3.39
N THR A 201 6.84 -14.36 3.81
CA THR A 201 5.47 -13.82 3.69
C THR A 201 5.17 -12.70 4.69
N SER A 202 5.95 -12.59 5.78
CA SER A 202 5.80 -11.53 6.78
C SER A 202 7.14 -11.09 7.38
N TYR A 203 7.16 -9.89 7.96
CA TYR A 203 8.32 -9.37 8.69
C TYR A 203 8.53 -10.05 10.05
N ALA A 204 7.44 -10.53 10.67
CA ALA A 204 7.52 -11.32 11.89
C ALA A 204 8.30 -12.62 11.62
N ALA A 205 7.94 -13.34 10.55
CA ALA A 205 8.65 -14.56 10.14
C ALA A 205 10.14 -14.27 9.89
N LEU A 206 10.47 -13.19 9.17
CA LEU A 206 11.86 -12.76 9.00
C LEU A 206 12.58 -12.59 10.35
N LYS A 207 11.99 -11.85 11.30
CA LYS A 207 12.62 -11.55 12.59
C LYS A 207 12.86 -12.79 13.43
N GLU A 208 11.90 -13.71 13.46
CA GLU A 208 12.03 -14.98 14.16
C GLU A 208 13.17 -15.82 13.60
N ASN A 209 13.31 -15.86 12.27
CA ASN A 209 14.42 -16.57 11.60
C ASN A 209 15.77 -15.86 11.84
N ILE A 210 15.85 -14.52 11.78
CA ILE A 210 17.11 -13.78 12.00
C ILE A 210 17.61 -13.92 13.45
N ALA A 211 16.70 -14.00 14.41
CA ALA A 211 17.04 -14.09 15.83
C ALA A 211 17.56 -15.47 16.24
N SER A 212 17.27 -16.54 15.49
CA SER A 212 17.47 -17.91 15.97
C SER A 212 18.92 -18.41 15.96
N ASP A 213 19.77 -18.20 14.92
CA ASP A 213 21.18 -18.68 15.05
C ASP A 213 22.21 -18.28 13.96
N TYR A 214 22.07 -17.14 13.26
CA TYR A 214 23.01 -16.80 12.18
C TYR A 214 24.43 -16.36 12.63
N ARG A 215 24.73 -16.36 13.93
CA ARG A 215 26.08 -16.04 14.46
C ARG A 215 27.07 -17.22 14.37
N SER A 216 26.59 -18.44 14.18
CA SER A 216 27.42 -19.66 14.12
C SER A 216 27.92 -20.00 12.70
N ALA A 217 27.36 -19.39 11.65
CA ALA A 217 27.84 -19.52 10.28
C ALA A 217 29.05 -18.61 10.06
N GLY A 218 30.24 -19.20 10.06
CA GLY A 218 31.53 -18.51 10.00
C GLY A 218 31.62 -17.34 9.01
N LYS A 219 32.33 -16.29 9.46
CA LYS A 219 32.60 -14.93 8.93
C LYS A 219 32.92 -14.73 7.43
N ARG A 220 32.63 -15.65 6.51
CA ARG A 220 32.91 -15.45 5.09
C ARG A 220 31.84 -16.08 4.21
N ARG A 221 30.73 -15.37 3.98
CA ARG A 221 29.93 -15.31 2.73
C ARG A 221 28.60 -14.60 2.98
N TYR A 222 28.30 -13.66 2.10
CA TYR A 222 27.16 -12.74 2.16
C TYR A 222 25.81 -13.47 2.19
N PHE A 223 25.01 -13.25 3.23
CA PHE A 223 23.59 -13.63 3.25
C PHE A 223 22.76 -12.39 2.92
N TYR A 224 21.96 -12.44 1.84
CA TYR A 224 21.08 -11.34 1.47
C TYR A 224 19.62 -11.72 1.74
N ILE A 225 19.01 -11.04 2.71
CA ILE A 225 17.61 -11.26 3.06
C ILE A 225 16.85 -9.94 2.84
N ARG A 226 15.89 -9.94 1.91
CA ARG A 226 15.11 -8.74 1.54
C ARG A 226 13.63 -8.95 1.83
N THR A 227 12.96 -7.92 2.35
CA THR A 227 11.48 -7.84 2.42
C THR A 227 10.97 -6.77 1.46
N ARG A 228 9.73 -6.92 0.97
CA ARG A 228 9.12 -6.10 -0.10
C ARG A 228 8.99 -4.59 0.18
N ARG A 229 9.35 -4.07 1.38
CA ARG A 229 9.15 -2.63 1.70
C ARG A 229 10.33 -1.86 2.30
N ARG A 230 11.48 -2.46 2.65
CA ARG A 230 12.69 -1.71 3.05
C ARG A 230 13.98 -2.48 2.72
N HIS A 231 14.99 -1.76 2.23
CA HIS A 231 16.38 -2.23 2.17
C HIS A 231 16.95 -2.29 3.59
N ILE A 232 17.47 -3.44 3.99
CA ILE A 232 18.36 -3.56 5.15
C ILE A 232 19.58 -4.34 4.69
N THR A 233 20.72 -3.66 4.59
CA THR A 233 22.01 -4.25 4.23
C THR A 233 22.73 -4.61 5.52
N TYR A 234 23.10 -5.88 5.70
CA TYR A 234 24.13 -6.28 6.66
C TYR A 234 25.34 -6.76 5.87
N GLY A 235 26.36 -5.89 5.79
CA GLY A 235 27.70 -6.27 5.38
C GLY A 235 28.51 -6.58 6.64
N PHE A 236 29.15 -7.73 6.68
CA PHE A 236 30.25 -7.97 7.61
C PHE A 236 31.47 -8.29 6.76
N ALA A 237 32.50 -7.48 6.96
CA ALA A 237 33.81 -7.53 6.30
C ALA A 237 34.54 -8.86 6.52
#